data_AF-A0A354ETJ1-F1
#
_entry.id   AF-A0A354ETJ1-F1
#
_cell.length_a   1.000
_cell.length_b   1.000
_cell.length_c   1.000
_cell.angle_alpha   90.00
_cell.angle_beta   90.00
_cell.angle_gamma   90.00
#
_symmetry.space_group_name_H-M   'P 1'
#
loop_
_entity.id
_entity.type
_entity.pdbx_description
1 polymer ?
#
loop_
_entity_poly.entity_id
_entity_poly.type
_entity_poly.pdbx_seq_one_letter_code
_entity_poly.pdbx_strand_id
1 'polypeptide(L)'
;AVAASRARVSWRKRPDLIRDLSVLSEGVETLSRLAPAEGVVRRMAWFDLFRGLTQRVKDPRAEVADLFETGAPALWQAADAAVQADPAIAEILADAVQAHPLDYARWIGAAGEALTPALARRLLEGLDVESGVRGMRTVVRRLADRADDLDLWLSLVTPEERGSPDFAAAMARRLLIAGRVAEARQALEAALSPSPANRRWTFGRSPQGTPRLTPAWEAASIDLMEAEGRKDEAQDLRWALFERDLSAPVLRAYLARLPDFDDVEALDRALAHAAAHADLETALGFLMDWPAHREAAALVERRIREVRSPLPLKADWAARLAQKYPDAAERLLASA
;
A
#
# COMPACT_ATOMS: atom_id res chain seq x y z
N ALA A 1 -33.54 16.73 -0.93
CA ALA A 1 -33.06 18.12 -0.70
C ALA A 1 -31.54 18.26 -0.86
N VAL A 2 -30.72 17.47 -0.16
CA VAL A 2 -29.24 17.57 -0.20
C VAL A 2 -28.66 17.38 -1.61
N ALA A 3 -29.14 16.37 -2.35
CA ALA A 3 -28.73 16.10 -3.73
C ALA A 3 -29.05 17.25 -4.71
N ALA A 4 -30.20 17.92 -4.53
CA ALA A 4 -30.68 18.98 -5.42
C ALA A 4 -30.03 20.35 -5.15
N SER A 5 -29.42 20.54 -3.97
CA SER A 5 -28.79 21.80 -3.60
C SER A 5 -27.51 22.03 -4.41
N ARG A 6 -27.31 23.26 -4.89
CA ARG A 6 -26.09 23.71 -5.58
C ARG A 6 -25.22 24.63 -4.72
N ALA A 7 -25.64 24.91 -3.49
CA ALA A 7 -24.94 25.84 -2.60
C ALA A 7 -23.55 25.31 -2.22
N ARG A 8 -22.54 26.19 -2.25
CA ARG A 8 -21.21 25.91 -1.71
C ARG A 8 -21.26 25.84 -0.18
N VAL A 9 -20.52 24.89 0.39
CA VAL A 9 -20.42 24.69 1.83
C VAL A 9 -19.03 25.10 2.27
N SER A 10 -18.96 26.10 3.15
CA SER A 10 -17.69 26.55 3.72
C SER A 10 -17.17 25.54 4.74
N TRP A 11 -15.85 25.54 4.97
CA TRP A 11 -15.22 24.66 5.95
C TRP A 11 -15.80 24.79 7.37
N ARG A 12 -16.38 25.95 7.72
CA ARG A 12 -17.05 26.18 9.02
C ARG A 12 -18.36 25.41 9.18
N LYS A 13 -19.11 25.18 8.09
CA LYS A 13 -20.38 24.44 8.09
C LYS A 13 -20.20 22.94 7.81
N ARG A 14 -18.96 22.52 7.49
CA ARG A 14 -18.63 21.13 7.19
C ARG A 14 -18.91 20.19 8.38
N PRO A 15 -18.56 20.51 9.65
CA PRO A 15 -18.84 19.60 10.76
C PRO A 15 -20.34 19.31 10.95
N ASP A 16 -21.19 20.32 10.80
CA ASP A 16 -22.65 20.15 10.89
C ASP A 16 -23.17 19.30 9.72
N LEU A 17 -22.69 19.54 8.50
CA LEU A 17 -23.02 18.72 7.34
C LEU A 17 -22.62 17.24 7.55
N ILE A 18 -21.42 16.98 8.08
CA ILE A 18 -20.96 15.62 8.37
C ILE A 18 -21.86 14.95 9.41
N ARG A 19 -22.24 15.68 10.46
CA ARG A 19 -23.18 15.18 11.47
C ARG A 19 -24.52 14.82 10.82
N ASP A 20 -25.09 15.71 10.01
CA ASP A 20 -26.36 15.47 9.34
C ASP A 20 -26.29 14.25 8.39
N LEU A 21 -25.21 14.12 7.63
CA LEU A 21 -24.98 12.97 6.75
C LEU A 21 -24.84 11.66 7.53
N SER A 22 -24.23 11.71 8.72
CA SER A 22 -24.08 10.55 9.60
C SER A 22 -25.45 10.09 10.12
N VAL A 23 -26.29 11.01 10.59
CA VAL A 23 -27.67 10.70 11.01
C VAL A 23 -28.48 10.12 9.84
N LEU A 24 -28.34 10.68 8.63
CA LEU A 24 -28.99 10.12 7.45
C LEU A 24 -28.50 8.70 7.15
N SER A 25 -27.19 8.44 7.29
CA SER A 25 -26.62 7.11 7.09
C SER A 25 -27.16 6.09 8.09
N GLU A 26 -27.29 6.46 9.38
CA GLU A 26 -27.89 5.61 10.43
C GLU A 26 -29.36 5.28 10.15
N GLY A 27 -30.12 6.25 9.63
CA GLY A 27 -31.50 6.01 9.20
C GLY A 27 -31.58 5.02 8.04
N VAL A 28 -30.71 5.15 7.05
CA VAL A 28 -30.62 4.22 5.91
C VAL A 28 -30.14 2.83 6.35
N GLU A 29 -29.24 2.76 7.34
CA GLU A 29 -28.80 1.51 7.97
C GLU A 29 -29.97 0.76 8.61
N THR A 30 -30.81 1.48 9.35
CA THR A 30 -32.01 0.89 9.94
C THR A 30 -32.96 0.35 8.86
N LEU A 31 -33.16 1.09 7.76
CA LEU A 31 -33.95 0.62 6.63
C LEU A 31 -33.34 -0.62 5.96
N SER A 32 -32.02 -0.65 5.79
CA SER A 32 -31.28 -1.79 5.20
C SER A 32 -31.51 -3.10 5.96
N ARG A 33 -31.69 -3.03 7.28
CA ARG A 33 -32.01 -4.20 8.10
C ARG A 33 -33.48 -4.64 8.02
N LEU A 34 -34.39 -3.70 7.85
CA LEU A 34 -35.84 -3.97 7.86
C LEU A 34 -36.39 -4.34 6.49
N ALA A 35 -35.81 -3.76 5.43
CA ALA A 35 -36.21 -3.91 4.05
C ALA A 35 -34.95 -3.88 3.15
N PRO A 36 -34.25 -5.02 2.99
CA PRO A 36 -32.93 -5.06 2.35
C PRO A 36 -32.89 -4.46 0.94
N ALA A 37 -33.88 -4.79 0.09
CA ALA A 37 -33.96 -4.30 -1.29
C ALA A 37 -34.12 -2.78 -1.36
N GLU A 38 -35.09 -2.21 -0.65
CA GLU A 38 -35.27 -0.75 -0.60
C GLU A 38 -34.11 -0.06 0.11
N GLY A 39 -33.57 -0.69 1.16
CA GLY A 39 -32.50 -0.16 1.97
C GLY A 39 -31.18 -0.03 1.21
N VAL A 40 -30.79 -1.02 0.40
CA VAL A 40 -29.58 -0.91 -0.44
C VAL A 40 -29.75 0.17 -1.50
N VAL A 41 -30.92 0.30 -2.13
CA VAL A 41 -31.18 1.37 -3.10
C VAL A 41 -31.07 2.75 -2.44
N ARG A 42 -31.57 2.90 -1.20
CA ARG A 42 -31.39 4.14 -0.43
C ARG A 42 -29.95 4.36 -0.01
N ARG A 43 -29.18 3.31 0.28
CA ARG A 43 -27.75 3.39 0.59
C ARG A 43 -26.96 3.87 -0.60
N MET A 44 -27.19 3.30 -1.78
CA MET A 44 -26.58 3.75 -3.03
C MET A 44 -26.87 5.23 -3.27
N ALA A 45 -28.13 5.66 -3.10
CA ALA A 45 -28.51 7.07 -3.23
C ALA A 45 -27.82 7.99 -2.20
N TRP A 46 -27.54 7.50 -0.98
CA TRP A 46 -26.72 8.24 -0.01
C TRP A 46 -25.27 8.36 -0.50
N PHE A 47 -24.68 7.27 -1.01
CA PHE A 47 -23.34 7.25 -1.57
C PHE A 47 -23.20 8.15 -2.81
N ASP A 48 -24.21 8.24 -3.66
CA ASP A 48 -24.23 9.12 -4.84
C ASP A 48 -24.18 10.61 -4.46
N LEU A 49 -24.49 10.97 -3.20
CA LEU A 49 -24.27 12.34 -2.70
C LEU A 49 -22.80 12.75 -2.75
N PHE A 50 -21.87 11.79 -2.67
CA PHE A 50 -20.43 12.02 -2.59
C PHE A 50 -19.92 12.97 -3.67
N ARG A 51 -20.26 12.71 -4.94
CA ARG A 51 -19.81 13.52 -6.07
C ARG A 51 -20.28 14.98 -5.96
N GLY A 52 -21.56 15.15 -5.66
CA GLY A 52 -22.15 16.47 -5.52
C GLY A 52 -21.53 17.23 -4.34
N LEU A 53 -21.19 16.54 -3.25
CA LEU A 53 -20.63 17.14 -2.05
C LEU A 53 -19.15 17.51 -2.21
N THR A 54 -18.32 16.64 -2.77
CA THR A 54 -16.88 16.91 -2.95
C THR A 54 -16.60 18.10 -3.87
N GLN A 55 -17.50 18.39 -4.82
CA GLN A 55 -17.40 19.57 -5.67
C GLN A 55 -17.80 20.88 -4.97
N ARG A 56 -18.59 20.80 -3.89
CA ARG A 56 -19.23 21.98 -3.26
C ARG A 56 -18.70 22.29 -1.87
N VAL A 57 -18.11 21.32 -1.18
CA VAL A 57 -17.58 21.46 0.18
C VAL A 57 -16.09 21.78 0.10
N LYS A 58 -15.66 22.87 0.74
CA LYS A 58 -14.22 23.12 0.94
C LYS A 58 -13.70 22.18 2.02
N ASP A 59 -13.02 21.11 1.63
CA ASP A 59 -12.59 20.04 2.53
C ASP A 59 -11.07 19.77 2.49
N PRO A 60 -10.25 20.63 3.12
CA PRO A 60 -8.80 20.53 3.06
C PRO A 60 -8.23 19.29 3.79
N ARG A 61 -9.04 18.63 4.63
CA ARG A 61 -8.66 17.46 5.40
C ARG A 61 -9.32 16.16 4.90
N ALA A 62 -10.04 16.22 3.78
CA ALA A 62 -10.75 15.07 3.21
C ALA A 62 -11.78 14.39 4.15
N GLU A 63 -12.28 15.07 5.18
CA GLU A 63 -13.21 14.50 6.17
C GLU A 63 -14.56 14.08 5.55
N VAL A 64 -15.00 14.75 4.48
CA VAL A 64 -16.17 14.31 3.72
C VAL A 64 -15.84 13.03 2.97
N ALA A 65 -14.68 12.96 2.34
CA ALA A 65 -14.27 11.75 1.61
C ALA A 65 -14.13 10.54 2.54
N ASP A 66 -13.55 10.75 3.73
CA ASP A 66 -13.37 9.75 4.78
C ASP A 66 -14.70 9.22 5.31
N LEU A 67 -15.72 10.07 5.45
CA LEU A 67 -17.07 9.65 5.88
C LEU A 67 -17.64 8.57 4.95
N PHE A 68 -17.51 8.76 3.63
CA PHE A 68 -18.00 7.80 2.64
C PHE A 68 -17.13 6.55 2.55
N GLU A 69 -15.79 6.68 2.68
CA GLU A 69 -14.90 5.50 2.70
C GLU A 69 -15.13 4.64 3.94
N THR A 70 -15.21 5.26 5.11
CA THR A 70 -15.50 4.57 6.38
C THR A 70 -16.89 3.93 6.37
N GLY A 71 -17.84 4.51 5.63
CA GLY A 71 -19.17 3.94 5.44
C GLY A 71 -19.24 2.79 4.41
N ALA A 72 -18.20 2.58 3.59
CA ALA A 72 -18.24 1.60 2.51
C ALA A 72 -18.55 0.16 2.96
N PRO A 73 -18.03 -0.33 4.11
CA PRO A 73 -18.42 -1.65 4.61
C PRO A 73 -19.94 -1.83 4.78
N ALA A 74 -20.65 -0.79 5.23
CA ALA A 74 -22.10 -0.85 5.40
C ALA A 74 -22.87 -0.88 4.07
N LEU A 75 -22.33 -0.26 3.00
CA LEU A 75 -22.86 -0.41 1.65
C LEU A 75 -22.80 -1.87 1.19
N TRP A 76 -21.64 -2.51 1.36
CA TRP A 76 -21.44 -3.87 0.87
C TRP A 76 -22.15 -4.93 1.72
N GLN A 77 -22.26 -4.74 3.04
CA GLN A 77 -23.11 -5.58 3.89
C GLN A 77 -24.58 -5.51 3.49
N ALA A 78 -25.11 -4.30 3.25
CA ALA A 78 -26.48 -4.13 2.78
C ALA A 78 -26.68 -4.73 1.39
N ALA A 79 -25.70 -4.57 0.49
CA ALA A 79 -25.72 -5.16 -0.84
C ALA A 79 -25.73 -6.70 -0.80
N ASP A 80 -24.88 -7.31 0.02
CA ASP A 80 -24.81 -8.78 0.16
C ASP A 80 -26.15 -9.34 0.66
N ALA A 81 -26.70 -8.74 1.73
CA ALA A 81 -28.01 -9.14 2.26
C ALA A 81 -29.15 -8.95 1.24
N ALA A 82 -29.15 -7.85 0.49
CA ALA A 82 -30.17 -7.56 -0.51
C ALA A 82 -30.07 -8.50 -1.72
N VAL A 83 -28.86 -8.80 -2.21
CA VAL A 83 -28.63 -9.73 -3.32
C VAL A 83 -28.99 -11.17 -2.94
N GLN A 84 -28.77 -11.58 -1.69
CA GLN A 84 -29.22 -12.88 -1.18
C GLN A 84 -30.74 -12.98 -1.12
N ALA A 85 -31.44 -11.90 -0.79
CA ALA A 85 -32.90 -11.85 -0.75
C ALA A 85 -33.53 -11.76 -2.15
N ASP A 86 -32.93 -10.96 -3.04
CA ASP A 86 -33.36 -10.76 -4.43
C ASP A 86 -32.13 -10.65 -5.36
N PRO A 87 -31.82 -11.72 -6.14
CA PRO A 87 -30.69 -11.72 -7.06
C PRO A 87 -30.71 -10.64 -8.15
N ALA A 88 -31.86 -10.01 -8.43
CA ALA A 88 -31.98 -8.92 -9.40
C ALA A 88 -31.31 -7.62 -8.92
N ILE A 89 -31.12 -7.46 -7.60
CA ILE A 89 -30.40 -6.31 -7.02
C ILE A 89 -28.95 -6.23 -7.54
N ALA A 90 -28.35 -7.36 -7.91
CA ALA A 90 -27.01 -7.40 -8.46
C ALA A 90 -26.89 -6.59 -9.77
N GLU A 91 -27.91 -6.63 -10.63
CA GLU A 91 -27.95 -5.87 -11.88
C GLU A 91 -28.04 -4.37 -11.60
N ILE A 92 -28.86 -3.97 -10.63
CA ILE A 92 -28.99 -2.56 -10.20
C ILE A 92 -27.66 -2.03 -9.65
N LEU A 93 -26.94 -2.83 -8.85
CA LEU A 93 -25.61 -2.49 -8.36
C LEU A 93 -24.60 -2.39 -9.50
N ALA A 94 -24.61 -3.33 -10.44
CA ALA A 94 -23.73 -3.33 -11.60
C ALA A 94 -23.96 -2.08 -12.48
N ASP A 95 -25.22 -1.68 -12.71
CA ASP A 95 -25.57 -0.46 -13.44
C ASP A 95 -25.03 0.80 -12.74
N ALA A 96 -25.15 0.88 -11.41
CA ALA A 96 -24.63 2.01 -10.65
C ALA A 96 -23.09 2.08 -10.69
N VAL A 97 -22.42 0.93 -10.61
CA VAL A 97 -20.97 0.81 -10.79
C VAL A 97 -20.55 1.27 -12.19
N GLN A 98 -21.28 0.86 -13.24
CA GLN A 98 -21.04 1.30 -14.62
C GLN A 98 -21.25 2.78 -14.83
N ALA A 99 -22.26 3.36 -14.19
CA ALA A 99 -22.51 4.80 -14.25
C ALA A 99 -21.35 5.59 -13.61
N HIS A 100 -20.80 5.12 -12.48
CA HIS A 100 -19.85 5.87 -11.66
C HIS A 100 -18.64 5.04 -11.20
N PRO A 101 -17.83 4.49 -12.13
CA PRO A 101 -16.86 3.45 -11.81
C PRO A 101 -15.70 3.91 -10.94
N LEU A 102 -15.28 5.18 -11.01
CA LEU A 102 -14.22 5.69 -10.13
C LEU A 102 -14.68 5.83 -8.67
N ASP A 103 -15.94 6.21 -8.47
CA ASP A 103 -16.53 6.36 -7.14
C ASP A 103 -16.71 4.97 -6.50
N TYR A 104 -17.28 4.02 -7.25
CA TYR A 104 -17.43 2.64 -6.80
C TYR A 104 -16.09 1.92 -6.63
N ALA A 105 -15.09 2.15 -7.49
CA ALA A 105 -13.75 1.60 -7.27
C ALA A 105 -13.20 1.98 -5.90
N ARG A 106 -13.36 3.26 -5.49
CA ARG A 106 -12.97 3.75 -4.17
C ARG A 106 -13.66 2.95 -3.05
N TRP A 107 -14.97 2.80 -3.14
CA TRP A 107 -15.77 2.10 -2.12
C TRP A 107 -15.52 0.59 -2.09
N ILE A 108 -15.22 -0.05 -3.23
CA ILE A 108 -14.77 -1.44 -3.27
C ILE A 108 -13.45 -1.59 -2.49
N GLY A 109 -12.52 -0.65 -2.64
CA GLY A 109 -11.25 -0.71 -1.92
C GLY A 109 -11.37 -0.47 -0.41
N ALA A 110 -12.34 0.35 0.00
CA ALA A 110 -12.64 0.61 1.40
C ALA A 110 -13.56 -0.44 2.05
N ALA A 111 -13.99 -1.46 1.29
CA ALA A 111 -14.97 -2.43 1.75
C ALA A 111 -14.48 -3.33 2.90
N GLY A 112 -13.18 -3.59 3.00
CA GLY A 112 -12.65 -4.66 3.88
C GLY A 112 -13.36 -5.99 3.61
N GLU A 113 -13.64 -6.77 4.65
CA GLU A 113 -14.32 -8.08 4.55
C GLU A 113 -15.82 -7.99 4.21
N ALA A 114 -16.42 -6.80 4.22
CA ALA A 114 -17.86 -6.63 3.97
C ALA A 114 -18.28 -6.96 2.54
N LEU A 115 -17.40 -6.73 1.56
CA LEU A 115 -17.63 -7.21 0.20
C LEU A 115 -17.15 -8.65 0.11
N THR A 116 -18.08 -9.59 0.16
CA THR A 116 -17.76 -11.03 0.15
C THR A 116 -17.21 -11.46 -1.22
N PRO A 117 -16.41 -12.54 -1.30
CA PRO A 117 -16.00 -13.11 -2.58
C PRO A 117 -17.19 -13.53 -3.46
N ALA A 118 -18.29 -13.99 -2.84
CA ALA A 118 -19.50 -14.37 -3.54
C ALA A 118 -20.19 -13.16 -4.20
N LEU A 119 -20.35 -12.06 -3.46
CA LEU A 119 -20.89 -10.81 -4.01
C LEU A 119 -19.98 -10.24 -5.09
N ALA A 120 -18.66 -10.29 -4.92
CA ALA A 120 -17.72 -9.82 -5.93
C ALA A 120 -17.88 -10.59 -7.26
N ARG A 121 -17.98 -11.93 -7.21
CA ARG A 121 -18.25 -12.76 -8.41
C ARG A 121 -19.60 -12.40 -9.03
N ARG A 122 -20.64 -12.25 -8.21
CA ARG A 122 -21.98 -11.90 -8.69
C ARG A 122 -22.02 -10.54 -9.38
N LEU A 123 -21.28 -9.55 -8.89
CA LEU A 123 -21.16 -8.25 -9.55
C LEU A 123 -20.40 -8.37 -10.87
N LEU A 124 -19.31 -9.14 -10.92
CA LEU A 124 -18.53 -9.36 -12.14
C LEU A 124 -19.37 -9.94 -13.28
N GLU A 125 -20.35 -10.80 -13.00
CA GLU A 125 -21.29 -11.35 -14.00
C GLU A 125 -22.10 -10.27 -14.74
N GLY A 126 -22.37 -9.14 -14.09
CA GLY A 126 -23.19 -8.04 -14.63
C GLY A 126 -22.39 -6.85 -15.17
N LEU A 127 -21.05 -6.91 -15.15
CA LEU A 127 -20.18 -5.80 -15.55
C LEU A 127 -19.53 -6.06 -16.92
N ASP A 128 -19.26 -4.98 -17.66
CA ASP A 128 -18.35 -5.03 -18.80
C ASP A 128 -16.90 -5.19 -18.33
N VAL A 129 -16.48 -6.45 -18.19
CA VAL A 129 -15.14 -6.82 -17.73
C VAL A 129 -14.04 -6.54 -18.77
N GLU A 130 -14.41 -6.33 -20.04
CA GLU A 130 -13.48 -6.06 -21.14
C GLU A 130 -13.29 -4.55 -21.39
N SER A 131 -14.07 -3.69 -20.72
CA SER A 131 -14.01 -2.24 -20.91
C SER A 131 -12.59 -1.69 -20.70
N GLY A 132 -12.07 -1.01 -21.74
CA GLY A 132 -10.81 -0.27 -21.68
C GLY A 132 -10.85 1.01 -20.82
N VAL A 133 -12.02 1.44 -20.33
CA VAL A 133 -12.15 2.63 -19.49
C VAL A 133 -11.41 2.43 -18.16
N ARG A 134 -10.49 3.35 -17.82
CA ARG A 134 -9.63 3.27 -16.62
C ARG A 134 -10.41 3.01 -15.33
N GLY A 135 -11.55 3.68 -15.15
CA GLY A 135 -12.40 3.51 -13.97
C GLY A 135 -12.92 2.08 -13.89
N MET A 136 -13.49 1.57 -14.97
CA MET A 136 -14.05 0.22 -15.02
C MET A 136 -12.96 -0.84 -14.81
N ARG A 137 -11.81 -0.71 -15.50
CA ARG A 137 -10.66 -1.59 -15.27
C ARG A 137 -10.22 -1.63 -13.80
N THR A 138 -10.30 -0.50 -13.09
CA THR A 138 -9.98 -0.44 -11.65
C THR A 138 -11.03 -1.17 -10.81
N VAL A 139 -12.32 -1.02 -11.14
CA VAL A 139 -13.42 -1.77 -10.51
C VAL A 139 -13.21 -3.26 -10.69
N VAL A 140 -13.12 -3.72 -11.94
CA VAL A 140 -13.03 -5.14 -12.30
C VAL A 140 -11.79 -5.76 -11.64
N ARG A 141 -10.65 -5.07 -11.65
CA ARG A 141 -9.43 -5.55 -10.98
C ARG A 141 -9.61 -5.73 -9.47
N ARG A 142 -10.28 -4.80 -8.78
CA ARG A 142 -10.53 -4.91 -7.33
C ARG A 142 -11.54 -6.01 -7.01
N LEU A 143 -12.57 -6.17 -7.86
CA LEU A 143 -13.54 -7.25 -7.72
C LEU A 143 -12.89 -8.61 -8.01
N ALA A 144 -12.02 -8.72 -9.01
CA ALA A 144 -11.25 -9.92 -9.32
C ALA A 144 -10.34 -10.32 -8.14
N ASP A 145 -9.62 -9.36 -7.55
CA ASP A 145 -8.84 -9.58 -6.32
C ASP A 145 -9.73 -10.11 -5.18
N ARG A 146 -10.96 -9.60 -5.04
CA ARG A 146 -11.90 -10.05 -4.00
C ARG A 146 -12.54 -11.41 -4.30
N ALA A 147 -12.79 -11.68 -5.56
CA ALA A 147 -13.35 -12.93 -6.06
C ALA A 147 -12.33 -14.07 -6.10
N ASP A 148 -11.06 -13.78 -5.79
CA ASP A 148 -9.92 -14.69 -5.98
C ASP A 148 -9.81 -15.15 -7.45
N ASP A 149 -10.14 -14.25 -8.38
CA ASP A 149 -10.09 -14.48 -9.82
C ASP A 149 -8.79 -13.87 -10.40
N LEU A 150 -7.70 -14.60 -10.20
CA LEU A 150 -6.38 -14.17 -10.66
C LEU A 150 -6.29 -14.09 -12.19
N ASP A 151 -6.97 -14.97 -12.92
CA ASP A 151 -6.93 -14.98 -14.38
C ASP A 151 -7.61 -13.74 -14.96
N LEU A 152 -8.76 -13.33 -14.42
CA LEU A 152 -9.38 -12.06 -14.77
C LEU A 152 -8.48 -10.87 -14.39
N TRP A 153 -7.84 -10.91 -13.22
CA TRP A 153 -6.91 -9.85 -12.84
C TRP A 153 -5.76 -9.69 -13.84
N LEU A 154 -5.19 -10.82 -14.30
CA LEU A 154 -4.08 -10.88 -15.25
C LEU A 154 -4.50 -10.44 -16.66
N SER A 155 -5.74 -10.73 -17.09
CA SER A 155 -6.24 -10.32 -18.41
C SER A 155 -6.35 -8.79 -18.55
N LEU A 156 -6.52 -8.09 -17.43
CA LEU A 156 -6.62 -6.62 -17.37
C LEU A 156 -5.27 -5.90 -17.40
N VAL A 157 -4.15 -6.60 -17.45
CA VAL A 157 -2.81 -6.01 -17.41
C VAL A 157 -2.47 -5.35 -18.74
N THR A 158 -2.28 -4.03 -18.74
CA THR A 158 -1.94 -3.31 -19.97
C THR A 158 -0.47 -3.49 -20.36
N PRO A 159 -0.10 -3.31 -21.64
CA PRO A 159 1.30 -3.35 -22.06
C PRO A 159 2.21 -2.39 -21.29
N GLU A 160 1.70 -1.22 -20.91
CA GLU A 160 2.45 -0.23 -20.12
C GLU A 160 2.69 -0.73 -18.69
N GLU A 161 1.69 -1.37 -18.08
CA GLU A 161 1.79 -1.93 -16.72
C GLU A 161 2.78 -3.09 -16.67
N ARG A 162 2.86 -3.94 -17.71
CA ARG A 162 3.87 -5.02 -17.77
C ARG A 162 5.31 -4.53 -17.71
N GLY A 163 5.57 -3.32 -18.22
CA GLY A 163 6.89 -2.71 -18.16
C GLY A 163 7.24 -2.16 -16.77
N SER A 164 6.26 -1.85 -15.93
CA SER A 164 6.48 -1.19 -14.64
C SER A 164 7.02 -2.16 -13.58
N PRO A 165 8.19 -1.89 -12.96
CA PRO A 165 8.73 -2.76 -11.90
C PRO A 165 7.79 -2.93 -10.70
N ASP A 166 7.12 -1.86 -10.26
CA ASP A 166 6.18 -1.93 -9.13
C ASP A 166 4.95 -2.77 -9.46
N PHE A 167 4.46 -2.67 -10.71
CA PHE A 167 3.34 -3.48 -11.15
C PHE A 167 3.73 -4.95 -11.29
N ALA A 168 4.90 -5.23 -11.89
CA ALA A 168 5.46 -6.57 -12.00
C ALA A 168 5.64 -7.21 -10.62
N ALA A 169 6.10 -6.44 -9.62
CA ALA A 169 6.19 -6.90 -8.24
C ALA A 169 4.82 -7.29 -7.65
N ALA A 170 3.81 -6.44 -7.83
CA ALA A 170 2.45 -6.69 -7.36
C ALA A 170 1.80 -7.91 -8.06
N MET A 171 2.10 -8.12 -9.35
CA MET A 171 1.67 -9.26 -10.14
C MET A 171 2.37 -10.55 -9.69
N ALA A 172 3.69 -10.51 -9.54
CA ALA A 172 4.50 -11.64 -9.08
C ALA A 172 4.07 -12.13 -7.70
N ARG A 173 3.83 -11.23 -6.75
CA ARG A 173 3.32 -11.61 -5.42
C ARG A 173 1.99 -12.36 -5.47
N ARG A 174 1.03 -11.90 -6.29
CA ARG A 174 -0.25 -12.58 -6.49
C ARG A 174 -0.06 -13.99 -7.09
N LEU A 175 0.77 -14.08 -8.12
CA LEU A 175 1.12 -15.35 -8.77
C LEU A 175 1.79 -16.33 -7.79
N LEU A 176 2.69 -15.85 -6.93
CA LEU A 176 3.34 -16.66 -5.90
C LEU A 176 2.36 -17.18 -4.84
N ILE A 177 1.43 -16.34 -4.38
CA ILE A 177 0.36 -16.76 -3.46
C ILE A 177 -0.47 -17.89 -4.08
N ALA A 178 -0.76 -17.81 -5.38
CA ALA A 178 -1.46 -18.84 -6.13
C ALA A 178 -0.59 -20.04 -6.55
N GLY A 179 0.69 -20.09 -6.16
CA GLY A 179 1.64 -21.16 -6.53
C GLY A 179 2.11 -21.16 -7.99
N ARG A 180 1.80 -20.11 -8.78
CA ARG A 180 2.17 -19.95 -10.19
C ARG A 180 3.58 -19.37 -10.35
N VAL A 181 4.57 -20.08 -9.80
CA VAL A 181 5.98 -19.62 -9.70
C VAL A 181 6.58 -19.26 -11.06
N ALA A 182 6.32 -20.07 -12.09
CA ALA A 182 6.88 -19.83 -13.44
C ALA A 182 6.39 -18.51 -14.06
N GLU A 183 5.13 -18.17 -13.84
CA GLU A 183 4.54 -16.92 -14.34
C GLU A 183 5.00 -15.72 -13.51
N ALA A 184 5.18 -15.90 -12.20
CA ALA A 184 5.77 -14.86 -11.34
C ALA A 184 7.19 -14.48 -11.80
N ARG A 185 7.99 -15.46 -12.23
CA ARG A 185 9.30 -15.20 -12.86
C ARG A 185 9.18 -14.39 -14.13
N GLN A 186 8.32 -14.82 -15.06
CA GLN A 186 8.10 -14.11 -16.33
C GLN A 186 7.63 -12.66 -16.10
N ALA A 187 6.77 -12.44 -15.10
CA ALA A 187 6.32 -11.12 -14.69
C ALA A 187 7.47 -10.20 -14.28
N LEU A 188 8.39 -10.69 -13.44
CA LEU A 188 9.54 -9.90 -12.99
C LEU A 188 10.56 -9.67 -14.11
N GLU A 189 10.83 -10.69 -14.94
CA GLU A 189 11.75 -10.59 -16.09
C GLU A 189 11.26 -9.62 -17.16
N ALA A 190 9.94 -9.54 -17.38
CA ALA A 190 9.35 -8.59 -18.31
C ALA A 190 9.67 -7.13 -17.95
N ALA A 191 9.75 -6.80 -16.66
CA ALA A 191 10.14 -5.47 -16.19
C ALA A 191 11.62 -5.15 -16.41
N LEU A 192 12.47 -6.16 -16.63
CA LEU A 192 13.89 -6.02 -16.97
C LEU A 192 14.13 -5.82 -18.48
N SER A 193 13.08 -5.88 -19.30
CA SER A 193 13.17 -5.59 -20.73
C SER A 193 12.87 -4.11 -21.01
N PRO A 194 13.69 -3.40 -21.81
CA PRO A 194 13.45 -1.99 -22.13
C PRO A 194 12.13 -1.77 -22.88
N SER A 195 11.20 -1.06 -22.25
CA SER A 195 9.90 -0.67 -22.81
C SER A 195 9.71 0.86 -22.73
N PRO A 196 8.81 1.45 -23.53
CA PRO A 196 8.48 2.88 -23.40
C PRO A 196 8.08 3.28 -21.96
N ALA A 197 7.48 2.36 -21.20
CA ALA A 197 7.01 2.57 -19.84
C ALA A 197 8.12 2.60 -18.78
N ASN A 198 9.23 1.87 -18.97
CA ASN A 198 10.29 1.73 -17.96
C ASN A 198 11.66 2.28 -18.38
N ARG A 199 11.84 2.65 -19.66
CA ARG A 199 13.09 3.25 -20.15
C ARG A 199 13.55 4.45 -19.34
N ARG A 200 12.62 5.33 -18.95
CA ARG A 200 12.96 6.58 -18.25
C ARG A 200 13.40 6.36 -16.80
N TRP A 201 12.77 5.43 -16.09
CA TRP A 201 12.91 5.28 -14.64
C TRP A 201 13.79 4.09 -14.24
N THR A 202 13.76 3.01 -15.02
CA THR A 202 14.47 1.76 -14.73
C THR A 202 15.81 1.70 -15.46
N PHE A 203 15.86 2.21 -16.70
CA PHE A 203 17.06 2.14 -17.56
C PHE A 203 17.78 3.49 -17.77
N GLY A 204 17.33 4.57 -17.10
CA GLY A 204 18.00 5.88 -17.11
C GLY A 204 18.42 6.39 -18.51
N ARG A 205 19.55 7.13 -18.58
CA ARG A 205 20.14 7.59 -19.86
C ARG A 205 20.93 6.50 -20.60
N SER A 206 21.11 5.31 -20.03
CA SER A 206 21.90 4.24 -20.62
C SER A 206 21.19 2.88 -20.44
N PRO A 207 20.58 2.33 -21.50
CA PRO A 207 19.95 1.01 -21.47
C PRO A 207 20.92 -0.15 -21.19
N GLN A 208 22.24 0.10 -21.21
CA GLN A 208 23.27 -0.91 -20.98
C GLN A 208 23.71 -1.03 -19.50
N GLY A 209 23.19 -0.18 -18.59
CA GLY A 209 23.51 -0.25 -17.17
C GLY A 209 22.59 -1.19 -16.39
N THR A 210 23.06 -1.68 -15.24
CA THR A 210 22.24 -2.46 -14.29
C THR A 210 21.09 -1.57 -13.78
N PRO A 211 19.82 -1.91 -14.03
CA PRO A 211 18.72 -1.08 -13.58
C PRO A 211 18.65 -1.07 -12.05
N ARG A 212 18.52 0.12 -11.44
CA ARG A 212 18.11 0.20 -10.03
C ARG A 212 16.62 -0.10 -9.98
N LEU A 213 16.27 -1.25 -9.42
CA LEU A 213 14.88 -1.70 -9.32
C LEU A 213 14.23 -1.14 -8.06
N THR A 214 12.91 -1.13 -8.04
CA THR A 214 12.16 -0.57 -6.91
C THR A 214 12.20 -1.54 -5.72
N PRO A 215 12.08 -1.05 -4.48
CA PRO A 215 12.06 -1.92 -3.30
C PRO A 215 10.96 -3.00 -3.36
N ALA A 216 9.83 -2.70 -4.00
CA ALA A 216 8.75 -3.67 -4.22
C ALA A 216 9.20 -4.82 -5.11
N TRP A 217 9.90 -4.53 -6.21
CA TRP A 217 10.43 -5.53 -7.13
C TRP A 217 11.50 -6.39 -6.46
N GLU A 218 12.42 -5.77 -5.72
CA GLU A 218 13.49 -6.48 -5.00
C GLU A 218 12.91 -7.46 -3.96
N ALA A 219 11.91 -7.02 -3.20
CA ALA A 219 11.21 -7.89 -2.27
C ALA A 219 10.47 -9.05 -2.98
N ALA A 220 9.79 -8.79 -4.09
CA ALA A 220 9.13 -9.84 -4.88
C ALA A 220 10.13 -10.82 -5.51
N SER A 221 11.34 -10.36 -5.87
CA SER A 221 12.41 -11.21 -6.39
C SER A 221 12.95 -12.16 -5.33
N ILE A 222 13.09 -11.69 -4.09
CA ILE A 222 13.42 -12.52 -2.93
C ILE A 222 12.33 -13.59 -2.72
N ASP A 223 11.05 -13.19 -2.70
CA ASP A 223 9.93 -14.12 -2.52
C ASP A 223 9.91 -15.20 -3.63
N LEU A 224 10.23 -14.81 -4.87
CA LEU A 224 10.35 -15.73 -6.00
C LEU A 224 11.51 -16.72 -5.81
N MET A 225 12.72 -16.24 -5.45
CA MET A 225 13.88 -17.11 -5.21
C MET A 225 13.60 -18.13 -4.10
N GLU A 226 12.88 -17.72 -3.05
CA GLU A 226 12.44 -18.63 -1.99
C GLU A 226 11.48 -19.70 -2.50
N ALA A 227 10.49 -19.31 -3.31
CA ALA A 227 9.54 -20.25 -3.92
C ALA A 227 10.21 -21.22 -4.91
N GLU A 228 11.31 -20.81 -5.55
CA GLU A 228 12.13 -21.63 -6.44
C GLU A 228 13.11 -22.55 -5.69
N GLY A 229 13.26 -22.38 -4.38
CA GLY A 229 14.24 -23.10 -3.56
C GLY A 229 15.67 -22.54 -3.65
N ARG A 230 15.89 -21.41 -4.32
CA ARG A 230 17.17 -20.68 -4.41
C ARG A 230 17.40 -19.82 -3.17
N LYS A 231 17.39 -20.47 -2.00
CA LYS A 231 17.43 -19.80 -0.70
C LYS A 231 18.71 -19.00 -0.48
N ASP A 232 19.84 -19.50 -0.97
CA ASP A 232 21.14 -18.83 -0.82
C ASP A 232 21.16 -17.52 -1.60
N GLU A 233 20.70 -17.52 -2.85
CA GLU A 233 20.59 -16.30 -3.66
C GLU A 233 19.61 -15.28 -3.04
N ALA A 234 18.54 -15.75 -2.41
CA ALA A 234 17.62 -14.90 -1.66
C ALA A 234 18.29 -14.26 -0.43
N GLN A 235 19.19 -14.98 0.26
CA GLN A 235 19.99 -14.44 1.37
C GLN A 235 21.04 -13.44 0.88
N ASP A 236 21.73 -13.75 -0.22
CA ASP A 236 22.72 -12.85 -0.83
C ASP A 236 22.07 -11.52 -1.22
N LEU A 237 20.88 -11.57 -1.84
CA LEU A 237 20.14 -10.37 -2.19
C LEU A 237 19.71 -9.59 -0.94
N ARG A 238 19.19 -10.24 0.11
CA ARG A 238 18.87 -9.55 1.38
C ARG A 238 20.08 -8.85 1.98
N TRP A 239 21.23 -9.51 1.97
CA TRP A 239 22.47 -8.93 2.48
C TRP A 239 22.91 -7.71 1.65
N ALA A 240 22.90 -7.83 0.32
CA ALA A 240 23.24 -6.70 -0.57
C ALA A 240 22.29 -5.50 -0.38
N LEU A 241 20.99 -5.75 -0.16
CA LEU A 241 20.02 -4.70 0.14
C LEU A 241 20.30 -4.05 1.51
N PHE A 242 20.66 -4.84 2.52
CA PHE A 242 21.08 -4.31 3.81
C PHE A 242 22.35 -3.46 3.68
N GLU A 243 23.38 -3.93 2.98
CA GLU A 243 24.63 -3.19 2.83
C GLU A 243 24.43 -1.84 2.13
N ARG A 244 23.46 -1.78 1.20
CA ARG A 244 23.12 -0.59 0.43
C ARG A 244 22.29 0.42 1.24
N ASP A 245 21.26 -0.06 1.94
CA ASP A 245 20.22 0.82 2.52
C ASP A 245 20.27 0.89 4.05
N LEU A 246 21.10 0.07 4.70
CA LEU A 246 21.17 -0.12 6.17
C LEU A 246 19.79 -0.27 6.82
N SER A 247 18.92 -1.08 6.20
CA SER A 247 17.54 -1.26 6.67
C SER A 247 17.45 -2.32 7.77
N ALA A 248 17.05 -1.90 8.99
CA ALA A 248 16.84 -2.81 10.12
C ALA A 248 15.82 -3.92 9.83
N PRO A 249 14.64 -3.66 9.21
CA PRO A 249 13.73 -4.73 8.81
C PRO A 249 14.34 -5.78 7.87
N VAL A 250 15.20 -5.35 6.92
CA VAL A 250 15.87 -6.28 5.98
C VAL A 250 16.87 -7.16 6.73
N LEU A 251 17.67 -6.58 7.63
CA LEU A 251 18.60 -7.35 8.47
C LEU A 251 17.87 -8.36 9.36
N ARG A 252 16.74 -7.98 9.98
CA ARG A 252 15.93 -8.94 10.76
C ARG A 252 15.46 -10.10 9.88
N ALA A 253 15.02 -9.83 8.66
CA ALA A 253 14.55 -10.85 7.74
C ALA A 253 15.66 -11.80 7.26
N TYR A 254 16.89 -11.29 7.13
CA TYR A 254 18.11 -12.06 6.84
C TYR A 254 18.48 -12.96 8.02
N LEU A 255 18.69 -12.39 9.22
CA LEU A 255 19.09 -13.13 10.41
C LEU A 255 18.08 -14.22 10.80
N ALA A 256 16.78 -13.96 10.70
CA ALA A 256 15.73 -14.92 11.03
C ALA A 256 15.73 -16.20 10.16
N ARG A 257 16.51 -16.23 9.08
CA ARG A 257 16.63 -17.36 8.15
C ARG A 257 18.00 -18.04 8.23
N LEU A 258 18.89 -17.55 9.08
CA LEU A 258 20.15 -18.19 9.38
C LEU A 258 19.99 -19.23 10.50
N PRO A 259 20.86 -20.23 10.58
CA PRO A 259 21.02 -21.05 11.77
C PRO A 259 21.39 -20.19 13.00
N ASP A 260 20.95 -20.60 14.19
CA ASP A 260 21.13 -19.89 15.48
C ASP A 260 22.58 -19.55 15.89
N PHE A 261 23.58 -20.11 15.21
CA PHE A 261 25.00 -19.81 15.47
C PHE A 261 25.58 -18.83 14.45
N ASP A 262 25.02 -18.78 13.24
CA ASP A 262 25.50 -17.92 12.16
C ASP A 262 24.90 -16.51 12.27
N ASP A 263 23.77 -16.35 12.96
CA ASP A 263 23.09 -15.07 13.14
C ASP A 263 23.90 -14.08 14.00
N VAL A 264 24.62 -14.55 15.02
CA VAL A 264 25.50 -13.73 15.86
C VAL A 264 26.66 -13.19 15.04
N GLU A 265 27.34 -14.04 14.27
CA GLU A 265 28.45 -13.63 13.42
C GLU A 265 27.98 -12.66 12.32
N ALA A 266 26.83 -12.96 11.70
CA ALA A 266 26.21 -12.08 10.73
C ALA A 266 25.82 -10.72 11.31
N LEU A 267 25.30 -10.69 12.55
CA LEU A 267 24.97 -9.45 13.23
C LEU A 267 26.23 -8.63 13.51
N ASP A 268 27.30 -9.25 14.00
CA ASP A 268 28.57 -8.55 14.23
C ASP A 268 29.13 -7.95 12.93
N ARG A 269 29.06 -8.71 11.82
CA ARG A 269 29.40 -8.21 10.48
C ARG A 269 28.53 -7.03 10.07
N ALA A 270 27.23 -7.08 10.33
CA ALA A 270 26.30 -6.03 9.98
C ALA A 270 26.57 -4.73 10.74
N LEU A 271 26.84 -4.83 12.05
CA LEU A 271 27.20 -3.69 12.89
C LEU A 271 28.54 -3.08 12.48
N ALA A 272 29.52 -3.92 12.13
CA ALA A 272 30.81 -3.46 11.62
C ALA A 272 30.66 -2.71 10.28
N HIS A 273 29.84 -3.24 9.37
CA HIS A 273 29.53 -2.58 8.10
C HIS A 273 28.87 -1.21 8.31
N ALA A 274 27.83 -1.15 9.16
CA ALA A 274 27.16 0.09 9.51
C ALA A 274 28.12 1.13 10.11
N ALA A 275 29.01 0.71 11.02
CA ALA A 275 29.99 1.62 11.63
C ALA A 275 30.99 2.21 10.61
N ALA A 276 31.28 1.47 9.53
CA ALA A 276 32.19 1.88 8.46
C ALA A 276 31.49 2.62 7.31
N HIS A 277 30.16 2.71 7.31
CA HIS A 277 29.38 3.29 6.23
C HIS A 277 29.71 4.77 5.99
N ALA A 278 29.80 5.18 4.72
CA ALA A 278 30.28 6.52 4.35
C ALA A 278 29.37 7.64 4.89
N ASP A 279 28.05 7.44 4.83
CA ASP A 279 27.09 8.40 5.37
C ASP A 279 26.81 8.16 6.86
N LEU A 280 27.16 9.14 7.70
CA LEU A 280 27.03 9.08 9.15
C LEU A 280 25.57 9.07 9.60
N GLU A 281 24.70 9.87 8.96
CA GLU A 281 23.31 9.98 9.37
C GLU A 281 22.57 8.65 9.15
N THR A 282 22.73 8.03 7.97
CA THR A 282 22.18 6.70 7.68
C THR A 282 22.71 5.64 8.64
N ALA A 283 24.03 5.64 8.90
CA ALA A 283 24.65 4.70 9.83
C ALA A 283 24.11 4.84 11.26
N LEU A 284 24.03 6.07 11.77
CA LEU A 284 23.51 6.35 13.10
C LEU A 284 22.02 6.01 13.19
N GLY A 285 21.23 6.35 12.17
CA GLY A 285 19.82 6.00 12.09
C GLY A 285 19.60 4.50 12.22
N PHE A 286 20.33 3.70 11.43
CA PHE A 286 20.26 2.25 11.51
C PHE A 286 20.65 1.72 12.91
N LEU A 287 21.77 2.16 13.49
CA LEU A 287 22.21 1.68 14.81
C LEU A 287 21.19 2.04 15.91
N MET A 288 20.51 3.18 15.78
CA MET A 288 19.46 3.60 16.72
C MET A 288 18.14 2.85 16.53
N ASP A 289 17.81 2.45 15.30
CA ASP A 289 16.65 1.62 14.97
C ASP A 289 16.89 0.13 15.26
N TRP A 290 18.15 -0.33 15.26
CA TRP A 290 18.59 -1.67 15.69
C TRP A 290 18.87 -1.81 17.21
N PRO A 291 18.50 -0.82 18.03
CA PRO A 291 19.09 -0.50 19.34
C PRO A 291 20.57 -0.88 19.64
N ALA A 292 21.49 -0.75 18.69
CA ALA A 292 22.94 -0.93 18.88
C ALA A 292 23.59 0.30 19.55
N HIS A 293 23.19 0.62 20.78
CA HIS A 293 23.58 1.88 21.45
C HIS A 293 25.08 2.01 21.71
N ARG A 294 25.79 0.90 21.92
CA ARG A 294 27.24 0.91 22.13
C ARG A 294 27.96 1.36 20.86
N GLU A 295 27.58 0.79 19.73
CA GLU A 295 28.12 1.04 18.42
C GLU A 295 27.75 2.45 17.95
N ALA A 296 26.51 2.88 18.21
CA ALA A 296 26.04 4.24 17.94
C ALA A 296 26.86 5.28 18.72
N ALA A 297 27.10 5.06 20.01
CA ALA A 297 27.93 5.94 20.82
C ALA A 297 29.36 6.02 20.29
N ALA A 298 29.98 4.88 19.99
CA ALA A 298 31.32 4.84 19.41
C ALA A 298 31.39 5.55 18.04
N LEU A 299 30.35 5.42 17.21
CA LEU A 299 30.26 6.11 15.92
C LEU A 299 30.22 7.63 16.10
N VAL A 300 29.38 8.11 17.01
CA VAL A 300 29.28 9.54 17.36
C VAL A 300 30.64 10.03 17.84
N GLU A 301 31.25 9.39 18.83
CA GLU A 301 32.51 9.85 19.40
C GLU A 301 33.64 9.95 18.36
N ARG A 302 33.68 9.04 17.40
CA ARG A 302 34.70 9.00 16.35
C ARG A 302 34.45 10.00 15.22
N ARG A 303 33.19 10.14 14.78
CA ARG A 303 32.85 10.77 13.49
C ARG A 303 31.90 11.96 13.59
N ILE A 304 31.52 12.43 14.78
CA ILE A 304 30.54 13.53 14.93
C ILE A 304 30.88 14.82 14.15
N ARG A 305 32.17 15.06 13.86
CA ARG A 305 32.62 16.19 13.04
C ARG A 305 32.17 16.12 11.57
N GLU A 306 31.70 14.97 11.11
CA GLU A 306 31.17 14.74 9.76
C GLU A 306 29.71 15.16 9.61
N VAL A 307 29.02 15.51 10.69
CA VAL A 307 27.65 16.05 10.64
C VAL A 307 27.68 17.40 9.92
N ARG A 308 27.12 17.43 8.70
CA ARG A 308 27.07 18.62 7.83
C ARG A 308 25.68 19.24 7.72
N SER A 309 24.66 18.59 8.28
CA SER A 309 23.27 18.98 8.14
C SER A 309 22.53 18.73 9.46
N PRO A 310 21.44 19.49 9.72
CA PRO A 310 20.65 19.27 10.92
C PRO A 310 20.10 17.84 10.92
N LEU A 311 20.52 17.05 11.89
CA LEU A 311 20.04 15.68 12.09
C LEU A 311 18.58 15.73 12.59
N PRO A 312 17.59 15.21 11.84
CA PRO A 312 16.18 15.35 12.20
C PRO A 312 15.82 14.71 13.54
N LEU A 313 16.45 13.58 13.90
CA LEU A 313 16.18 12.79 15.10
C LEU A 313 17.22 12.98 16.22
N LYS A 314 18.02 14.04 16.13
CA LYS A 314 19.15 14.32 17.03
C LYS A 314 18.79 14.27 18.52
N ALA A 315 17.72 14.96 18.91
CA ALA A 315 17.30 15.05 20.30
C ALA A 315 16.84 13.70 20.85
N ASP A 316 16.07 12.96 20.04
CA ASP A 316 15.56 11.63 20.41
C ASP A 316 16.71 10.62 20.54
N TRP A 317 17.68 10.65 19.63
CA TRP A 317 18.86 9.78 19.70
C TRP A 317 19.74 10.11 20.90
N ALA A 318 20.00 11.39 21.18
CA ALA A 318 20.76 11.79 22.36
C ALA A 318 20.07 11.36 23.66
N ALA A 319 18.74 11.52 23.76
CA ALA A 319 17.99 11.08 24.92
C ALA A 319 18.10 9.57 25.17
N ARG A 320 18.09 8.75 24.10
CA ARG A 320 18.29 7.29 24.20
C ARG A 320 19.71 6.91 24.64
N LEU A 321 20.72 7.69 24.26
CA LEU A 321 22.12 7.44 24.63
C LEU A 321 22.46 7.94 26.04
N ALA A 322 21.80 8.99 26.52
CA ALA A 322 22.19 9.73 27.73
C ALA A 322 22.38 8.88 29.00
N GLN A 323 21.58 7.82 29.17
CA GLN A 323 21.67 6.98 30.38
C GLN A 323 22.96 6.17 30.46
N LYS A 324 23.43 5.61 29.34
CA LYS A 324 24.57 4.67 29.29
C LYS A 324 25.81 5.27 28.62
N TYR A 325 25.64 6.28 27.79
CA TYR A 325 26.68 6.93 26.97
C TYR A 325 26.51 8.46 27.01
N PRO A 326 26.67 9.11 28.18
CA PRO A 326 26.43 10.54 28.35
C PRO A 326 27.33 11.41 27.47
N ASP A 327 28.63 11.08 27.37
CA ASP A 327 29.59 11.83 26.54
C ASP A 327 29.21 11.83 25.06
N ALA A 328 28.72 10.71 24.55
CA ALA A 328 28.25 10.60 23.17
C ALA A 328 26.95 11.40 22.97
N ALA A 329 26.03 11.36 23.94
CA ALA A 329 24.80 12.16 23.89
C ALA A 329 25.08 13.67 23.88
N GLU A 330 26.00 14.14 24.72
CA GLU A 330 26.40 15.55 24.78
C GLU A 330 27.07 16.01 23.47
N ARG A 331 28.01 15.21 22.94
CA ARG A 331 28.65 15.48 21.65
C ARG A 331 27.64 15.52 20.50
N LEU A 332 26.68 14.61 20.52
CA LEU A 332 25.60 14.60 19.54
C LEU A 332 24.77 15.88 19.67
N LEU A 333 24.35 16.29 20.88
CA LEU A 333 23.60 17.53 21.09
C LEU A 333 24.39 18.79 20.68
N ALA A 334 25.70 18.79 20.90
CA ALA A 334 26.60 19.89 20.56
C ALA A 334 26.98 19.95 19.07
N SER A 335 26.65 18.94 18.26
CA SER A 335 26.96 18.95 16.82
C SER A 335 26.18 20.04 16.09
N ALA A 336 26.80 20.67 15.08
CA ALA A 336 26.20 21.77 14.32
C ALA A 336 24.97 21.34 13.52
#